data_AF-A0AAW6NI53-F1
#
_entry.id   AF-A0AAW6NI53-F1
#
_cell.length_a   1.000
_cell.length_b   1.000
_cell.length_c   1.000
_cell.angle_alpha   90.00
_cell.angle_beta   90.00
_cell.angle_gamma   90.00
#
_symmetry.space_group_name_H-M   'P 1'
#
loop_
_entity.id
_entity.type
_entity.pdbx_description
1 polymer ?
#
loop_
_entity_poly.entity_id
_entity_poly.type
_entity_poly.pdbx_seq_one_letter_code
_entity_poly.pdbx_strand_id
1 'polypeptide(L)' 'MDKVIYPTGVENHGGTLRIWFNFKGKRVRESLGVPDTAKNRKIAGELRTSVCFAIRTGTFEYAAQFPDSP' A
#
# COMPACT_ATOMS: atom_id res chain seq x y z
N MET A 1 13.70 -22.57 -2.18
CA MET A 1 12.71 -21.66 -1.57
C MET A 1 12.37 -20.64 -2.63
N ASP A 2 11.15 -20.68 -3.18
CA ASP A 2 10.72 -19.72 -4.18
C ASP A 2 10.77 -18.32 -3.60
N LYS A 3 11.48 -17.41 -4.27
CA LYS A 3 11.57 -16.02 -3.85
C LYS A 3 10.21 -15.38 -4.04
N VAL A 4 9.56 -15.01 -2.95
CA VAL A 4 8.30 -14.26 -2.97
C VAL A 4 8.53 -12.90 -3.63
N ILE A 5 7.94 -12.68 -4.81
CA ILE A 5 7.98 -11.39 -5.50
C ILE A 5 6.79 -10.55 -5.01
N TYR A 6 7.07 -9.32 -4.58
CA TYR A 6 6.07 -8.34 -4.20
C TYR A 6 5.92 -7.29 -5.30
N PRO A 7 4.70 -6.81 -5.57
CA PRO A 7 4.51 -5.65 -6.42
C PRO A 7 5.25 -4.42 -5.86
N THR A 8 5.57 -3.47 -6.73
CA THR A 8 6.25 -2.23 -6.32
C THR A 8 5.46 -1.51 -5.24
N GLY A 9 6.12 -1.20 -4.14
CA GLY A 9 5.48 -0.52 -3.02
C GLY A 9 4.74 -1.43 -2.06
N VAL A 10 4.73 -2.75 -2.24
CA VAL A 10 4.11 -3.72 -1.32
C VAL A 10 5.19 -4.44 -0.52
N GLU A 11 5.00 -4.58 0.78
CA GLU A 11 5.94 -5.25 1.69
C GLU A 11 5.19 -6.14 2.68
N ASN A 12 5.83 -7.23 3.11
CA ASN A 12 5.41 -7.97 4.31
C ASN A 12 5.96 -7.27 5.57
N HIS A 13 5.12 -7.14 6.58
CA HIS A 13 5.48 -6.65 7.90
C HIS A 13 4.77 -7.49 8.97
N GLY A 14 5.53 -8.36 9.64
CA GLY A 14 5.00 -9.21 10.72
C GLY A 14 3.91 -10.19 10.25
N GLY A 15 3.95 -10.65 9.00
CA GLY A 15 2.94 -11.56 8.43
C GLY A 15 1.74 -10.87 7.78
N THR A 16 1.63 -9.55 7.93
CA THR A 16 0.62 -8.73 7.24
C THR A 16 1.25 -7.89 6.13
N LEU A 17 0.45 -7.44 5.17
CA LEU A 17 0.93 -6.56 4.10
C LEU A 17 0.81 -5.10 4.49
N ARG A 18 1.78 -4.31 4.02
CA ARG A 18 1.74 -2.85 4.02
C ARG A 18 2.09 -2.31 2.64
N ILE A 19 1.67 -1.10 2.34
CA ILE A 19 2.08 -0.37 1.14
C ILE A 19 2.87 0.88 1.49
N TRP A 20 3.77 1.29 0.61
CA TRP A 20 4.44 2.58 0.71
C TRP A 20 4.26 3.42 -0.55
N PHE A 21 4.12 4.72 -0.33
CA PHE A 21 3.99 5.73 -1.36
C PHE A 21 4.55 7.07 -0.86
N ASN A 22 4.79 8.01 -1.77
CA ASN A 22 5.22 9.35 -1.40
C ASN A 22 4.00 10.27 -1.36
N PHE A 23 3.82 10.97 -0.26
CA PHE A 23 2.76 11.95 -0.08
C PHE A 23 3.32 13.19 0.61
N LYS A 24 3.06 14.38 0.05
CA LYS A 24 3.55 15.66 0.57
C LYS A 24 5.06 15.67 0.89
N GLY A 25 5.87 15.10 -0.02
CA GLY A 25 7.33 15.03 0.12
C GLY A 25 7.85 14.02 1.15
N LYS A 26 6.96 13.26 1.81
CA LYS A 26 7.32 12.24 2.80
C LYS A 26 6.97 10.84 2.29
N ARG A 27 7.83 9.86 2.60
CA ARG A 27 7.50 8.45 2.37
C ARG A 27 6.58 7.97 3.47
N VAL A 28 5.37 7.62 3.10
CA VAL A 28 4.33 7.06 3.95
C VAL A 28 4.36 5.55 3.84
N ARG A 29 4.12 4.85 4.95
CA ARG A 29 3.87 3.40 4.99
C ARG A 29 2.53 3.17 5.64
N GLU A 30 1.64 2.49 4.94
CA GLU A 30 0.29 2.19 5.41
C GLU A 30 0.09 0.70 5.56
N SER A 31 -0.38 0.29 6.74
CA SER A 31 -0.67 -1.12 7.04
C SER A 31 -2.04 -1.47 6.46
N LEU A 32 -2.13 -2.61 5.78
CA LEU A 32 -3.40 -3.09 5.23
C LEU A 32 -4.11 -4.06 6.16
N GLY A 33 -3.45 -4.55 7.21
CA GLY A 33 -4.00 -5.54 8.15
C GLY A 33 -4.32 -6.91 7.53
N VAL A 34 -4.00 -7.14 6.25
CA VAL A 34 -4.30 -8.39 5.54
C VAL A 34 -3.09 -9.34 5.57
N PRO A 35 -3.29 -10.66 5.68
CA PRO A 35 -2.21 -11.63 5.63
C PRO A 35 -1.45 -11.61 4.29
N ASP A 36 -0.17 -11.97 4.31
CA ASP A 36 0.63 -12.12 3.08
C ASP A 36 0.25 -13.38 2.30
N THR A 37 -0.68 -13.20 1.37
CA THR A 37 -1.06 -14.20 0.36
C THR A 37 -0.82 -13.64 -1.04
N ALA A 38 -0.69 -14.51 -2.04
CA ALA A 38 -0.54 -14.05 -3.44
C ALA A 38 -1.71 -13.17 -3.89
N LYS A 39 -2.94 -13.51 -3.50
CA LYS A 39 -4.15 -12.70 -3.74
C LYS A 39 -4.04 -11.32 -3.11
N ASN A 40 -3.67 -11.27 -1.82
CA ASN A 40 -3.59 -10.00 -1.10
C ASN A 40 -2.44 -9.13 -1.61
N ARG A 41 -1.31 -9.72 -2.03
CA ARG A 41 -0.21 -8.99 -2.68
C ARG A 41 -0.66 -8.29 -3.96
N LYS A 42 -1.44 -8.98 -4.81
CA LYS A 42 -2.00 -8.37 -6.02
C LYS A 42 -2.91 -7.19 -5.69
N ILE A 43 -3.85 -7.37 -4.76
CA ILE A 43 -4.78 -6.32 -4.31
C ILE A 43 -4.01 -5.13 -3.71
N ALA A 44 -2.99 -5.38 -2.90
CA ALA A 44 -2.15 -4.33 -2.31
C ALA A 44 -1.41 -3.51 -3.39
N GLY A 45 -0.94 -4.17 -4.45
CA GLY A 45 -0.31 -3.49 -5.60
C GLY A 45 -1.28 -2.62 -6.38
N GLU A 46 -2.51 -3.11 -6.60
CA GLU A 46 -3.60 -2.35 -7.25
C GLU A 46 -4.01 -1.13 -6.40
N LEU A 47 -4.17 -1.32 -5.09
CA LEU A 47 -4.45 -0.23 -4.14
C LEU A 47 -3.36 0.84 -4.18
N ARG A 48 -2.09 0.44 -4.09
CA ARG A 48 -0.95 1.37 -4.16
C ARG A 48 -0.94 2.15 -5.49
N THR A 49 -1.30 1.49 -6.59
CA THR A 49 -1.41 2.13 -7.91
C THR A 49 -2.52 3.18 -7.92
N SER A 50 -3.70 2.86 -7.37
CA SER A 50 -4.82 3.79 -7.22
C SER A 50 -4.44 5.02 -6.36
N VAL A 51 -3.80 4.79 -5.21
CA VAL A 51 -3.30 5.85 -4.32
C VAL A 51 -2.31 6.76 -5.05
N CYS A 52 -1.32 6.19 -5.74
CA CYS A 52 -0.35 6.98 -6.49
C CYS A 52 -0.99 7.79 -7.62
N PHE A 53 -2.01 7.23 -8.28
CA PHE A 53 -2.79 7.95 -9.29
C PHE A 53 -3.52 9.14 -8.68
N ALA A 54 -4.28 8.91 -7.59
CA ALA A 54 -5.02 9.96 -6.88
C ALA A 54 -4.10 11.09 -6.37
N ILE A 55 -2.90 10.74 -5.88
CA ILE A 55 -1.91 11.74 -5.43
C ILE A 55 -1.46 12.59 -6.62
N ARG A 56 -1.17 11.96 -7.76
CA ARG A 56 -0.72 12.63 -8.97
C ARG A 56 -1.80 13.51 -9.58
N THR A 57 -3.08 13.14 -9.46
CA THR A 57 -4.22 13.93 -9.96
C THR A 57 -4.72 14.96 -8.95
N GLY A 58 -4.12 15.03 -7.75
CA GLY A 58 -4.52 15.97 -6.71
C GLY A 58 -5.86 15.64 -6.04
N THR A 59 -6.38 14.42 -6.22
CA THR A 59 -7.66 13.95 -5.67
C THR A 59 -7.49 13.03 -4.47
N PHE A 60 -6.26 12.84 -3.99
CA PHE A 60 -6.00 11.95 -2.87
C PHE A 60 -6.28 12.62 -1.53
N GLU A 61 -7.29 12.09 -0.84
CA GLU A 61 -7.62 12.44 0.53
C GLU A 61 -7.21 11.31 1.47
N TYR A 62 -6.17 11.56 2.28
CA TYR A 62 -5.58 10.56 3.15
C TYR A 62 -6.60 9.94 4.12
N ALA A 63 -7.32 10.79 4.85
CA ALA A 63 -8.30 10.35 5.85
C ALA A 63 -9.50 9.61 5.25
N ALA A 64 -9.85 9.90 3.99
CA ALA A 64 -10.88 9.15 3.27
C ALA A 64 -10.38 7.76 2.84
N GLN A 65 -9.11 7.67 2.44
CA GLN A 65 -8.52 6.40 1.99
C GLN A 65 -8.11 5.48 3.15
N PHE A 66 -7.63 6.06 4.25
CA PHE A 66 -7.14 5.37 5.44
C PHE A 66 -7.76 6.00 6.70
N PRO A 67 -9.05 5.74 6.98
CA PRO A 67 -9.77 6.38 8.09
C PRO A 67 -9.27 5.94 9.47
N ASP A 68 -8.69 4.75 9.56
CA ASP A 68 -8.18 4.17 10.82
C ASP A 68 -6.68 4.43 11.04
N SER A 69 -6.05 5.23 10.18
CA SER A 69 -4.65 5.64 10.39
C SER A 69 -4.54 6.61 11.57
N PRO A 70 -3.53 6.44 12.44
CA PRO A 70 -3.35 7.28 13.64
C PRO A 70 -2.94 8.72 13.33
#